data_AF-A0A9W7M890-F1
#
_entry.id   AF-A0A9W7M890-F1
#
_cell.length_a   1.000
_cell.length_b   1.000
_cell.length_c   1.000
_cell.angle_alpha   90.00
_cell.angle_beta   90.00
_cell.angle_gamma   90.00
#
_symmetry.space_group_name_H-M   'P 1'
#
loop_
_entity.id
_entity.type
_entity.pdbx_description
1 polymer ?
#
loop_
_entity_poly.entity_id
_entity_poly.type
_entity_poly.pdbx_seq_one_letter_code
_entity_poly.pdbx_strand_id
1 'polypeptide(L)'
;MRDQISRQASKATLQLLVHICPRGRNKIKAVEAGAVPILIDLLLESSKKRDCEMILTVLDAVCGCAEGRSELLSHGAGLAIVSKKILRVSQVASERAVRILLSISKSCATINMLQEMLQLGVVAKLCLVLQLDCGYKTKERARELLKLHAKVWKNSPCIPTNLFSSYPA
;
A
#
# COMPACT_ATOMS: atom_id res chain seq x y z
N MET A 1 23.11 -23.68 3.52
CA MET A 1 23.04 -23.80 2.05
C MET A 1 21.61 -23.82 1.48
N ARG A 2 20.60 -24.38 2.17
CA ARG A 2 19.19 -24.35 1.70
C ARG A 2 18.55 -22.94 1.66
N ASP A 3 18.89 -22.04 2.60
CA ASP A 3 18.28 -20.69 2.68
C ASP A 3 18.71 -19.73 1.57
N GLN A 4 19.91 -19.91 1.01
CA GLN A 4 20.46 -19.01 0.01
C GLN A 4 19.86 -19.26 -1.38
N ILE A 5 19.64 -20.54 -1.70
CA ILE A 5 18.92 -20.98 -2.91
C ILE A 5 17.46 -20.52 -2.85
N SER A 6 16.81 -20.64 -1.68
CA SER A 6 15.44 -20.15 -1.45
C SER A 6 15.33 -18.64 -1.67
N ARG A 7 16.22 -17.82 -1.08
CA ARG A 7 16.18 -16.35 -1.25
C ARG A 7 16.42 -15.90 -2.69
N GLN A 8 17.35 -16.52 -3.42
CA GLN A 8 17.59 -16.20 -4.83
C GLN A 8 16.39 -16.58 -5.70
N ALA A 9 15.78 -17.75 -5.46
CA ALA A 9 14.56 -18.17 -6.12
C ALA A 9 13.39 -17.21 -5.83
N SER A 10 13.17 -16.82 -4.56
CA SER A 10 12.14 -15.84 -4.19
C SER A 10 12.35 -14.48 -4.87
N LYS A 11 13.60 -14.01 -4.97
CA LYS A 11 13.93 -12.76 -5.67
C LYS A 11 13.64 -12.86 -7.17
N ALA A 12 14.05 -13.94 -7.83
CA ALA A 12 13.79 -14.16 -9.25
C ALA A 12 12.28 -14.24 -9.54
N THR A 13 11.52 -14.94 -8.68
CA THR A 13 10.06 -15.00 -8.77
C THR A 13 9.42 -13.62 -8.62
N LEU A 14 9.83 -12.83 -7.62
CA LEU A 14 9.33 -11.46 -7.46
C LEU A 14 9.64 -10.59 -8.67
N GLN A 15 10.85 -10.69 -9.23
CA GLN A 15 11.21 -9.98 -10.46
C GLN A 15 10.31 -10.39 -11.62
N LEU A 16 10.05 -11.68 -11.82
CA LEU A 16 9.14 -12.15 -12.85
C LEU A 16 7.72 -11.58 -12.64
N LEU A 17 7.19 -11.68 -11.41
CA LEU A 17 5.85 -11.17 -11.05
C LEU A 17 5.70 -9.67 -11.35
N VAL A 18 6.71 -8.85 -11.06
CA VAL A 18 6.71 -7.41 -11.40
C VAL A 18 6.44 -7.17 -12.89
N HIS A 19 6.94 -8.04 -13.78
CA HIS A 19 6.81 -7.87 -15.22
C HIS A 19 5.54 -8.51 -15.78
N ILE A 20 5.06 -9.61 -15.18
CA ILE A 20 3.92 -10.37 -15.72
C ILE A 20 2.58 -9.96 -15.12
N CYS A 21 2.50 -9.61 -13.82
CA CYS A 21 1.23 -9.32 -13.15
C CYS A 21 0.47 -8.12 -13.76
N PRO A 22 1.12 -7.03 -14.21
CA PRO A 22 0.42 -5.92 -14.86
C PRO A 22 -0.25 -6.29 -16.20
N ARG A 23 0.07 -7.45 -16.79
CA ARG A 23 -0.39 -7.84 -18.14
C ARG A 23 -1.66 -8.69 -18.07
N GLY A 24 -2.72 -8.24 -18.73
CA GLY A 24 -3.95 -9.02 -18.92
C GLY A 24 -4.55 -9.57 -17.63
N ARG A 25 -4.87 -10.87 -17.63
CA ARG A 25 -5.46 -11.59 -16.47
C ARG A 25 -4.41 -12.15 -15.50
N ASN A 26 -3.12 -11.87 -15.69
CA ASN A 26 -2.07 -12.45 -14.84
C ASN A 26 -2.18 -12.01 -13.38
N LYS A 27 -2.66 -10.80 -13.12
CA LYS A 27 -2.96 -10.36 -11.74
C LYS A 27 -4.02 -11.23 -11.06
N ILE A 28 -5.09 -11.61 -11.78
CA ILE A 28 -6.14 -12.48 -11.24
C ILE A 28 -5.57 -13.87 -10.95
N LYS A 29 -4.83 -14.45 -11.90
CA LYS A 29 -4.15 -15.73 -11.70
C LYS A 29 -3.16 -15.73 -10.54
N ALA A 30 -2.45 -14.62 -10.33
CA ALA A 30 -1.54 -14.47 -9.20
C ALA A 30 -2.31 -14.46 -7.86
N VAL A 31 -3.46 -13.78 -7.82
CA VAL A 31 -4.35 -13.78 -6.63
C VAL A 31 -4.89 -15.18 -6.37
N GLU A 32 -5.42 -15.87 -7.40
CA GLU A 32 -5.91 -17.26 -7.31
C GLU A 32 -4.81 -18.23 -6.83
N ALA A 33 -3.55 -17.97 -7.18
CA ALA A 33 -2.39 -18.74 -6.71
C ALA A 33 -1.92 -18.36 -5.28
N GLY A 34 -2.67 -17.52 -4.55
CA GLY A 34 -2.35 -17.16 -3.17
C GLY A 34 -1.23 -16.11 -3.01
N ALA A 35 -0.93 -15.32 -4.05
CA ALA A 35 0.19 -14.38 -3.99
C ALA A 35 0.01 -13.29 -2.92
N VAL A 36 -1.21 -12.79 -2.70
CA VAL A 36 -1.47 -11.64 -1.81
C VAL A 36 -1.02 -11.89 -0.36
N PRO A 37 -1.48 -12.94 0.35
CA PRO A 37 -1.04 -13.22 1.72
C PRO A 37 0.48 -13.41 1.80
N ILE A 38 1.08 -14.15 0.86
CA ILE A 38 2.53 -14.38 0.81
C ILE A 38 3.29 -13.05 0.67
N LEU A 39 2.84 -12.14 -0.18
CA LEU A 39 3.47 -10.82 -0.36
C LEU A 39 3.35 -9.96 0.91
N ILE A 40 2.25 -10.08 1.65
CA ILE A 40 2.06 -9.37 2.93
C ILE A 40 3.02 -9.90 3.99
N ASP A 41 3.14 -11.22 4.12
CA ASP A 41 4.08 -11.86 5.05
C ASP A 41 5.54 -11.49 4.74
N LEU A 42 5.92 -11.52 3.46
CA LEU A 42 7.24 -11.07 3.03
C LEU A 42 7.50 -9.59 3.36
N LEU A 43 6.48 -8.71 3.36
CA LEU A 43 6.65 -7.31 3.79
C LEU A 43 6.81 -7.17 5.30
N LEU A 44 6.21 -8.07 6.09
CA LEU A 44 6.39 -8.12 7.54
C LEU A 44 7.81 -8.53 7.92
N GLU A 45 8.36 -9.51 7.20
CA GLU A 45 9.70 -10.04 7.45
C GLU A 45 10.83 -9.17 6.87
N SER A 46 10.56 -8.44 5.78
CA SER A 46 11.61 -7.70 5.07
C SER A 46 11.72 -6.24 5.50
N SER A 47 12.94 -5.85 5.87
CA SER A 47 13.39 -4.46 6.04
C SER A 47 14.25 -3.96 4.88
N LYS A 48 14.61 -4.84 3.93
CA LYS A 48 15.49 -4.48 2.82
C LYS A 48 14.74 -3.64 1.80
N LYS A 49 15.29 -2.45 1.49
CA LYS A 49 14.69 -1.48 0.56
C LYS A 49 14.22 -2.11 -0.75
N ARG A 50 15.11 -2.80 -1.46
CA ARG A 50 14.82 -3.37 -2.78
C ARG A 50 13.72 -4.43 -2.74
N ASP A 51 13.71 -5.26 -1.70
CA ASP A 51 12.71 -6.31 -1.53
C ASP A 51 11.34 -5.68 -1.27
N CYS A 52 11.26 -4.70 -0.36
CA CYS A 52 10.03 -3.95 -0.11
C CYS A 52 9.49 -3.26 -1.37
N GLU A 53 10.35 -2.63 -2.17
CA GLU A 53 9.97 -1.99 -3.43
C GLU A 53 9.38 -3.00 -4.44
N MET A 54 10.03 -4.15 -4.60
CA MET A 54 9.56 -5.20 -5.50
C MET A 54 8.23 -5.78 -5.02
N ILE A 55 8.13 -6.15 -3.74
CA ILE A 55 6.92 -6.75 -3.17
C ILE A 55 5.75 -5.77 -3.28
N LEU A 56 5.93 -4.49 -2.89
CA LEU A 56 4.88 -3.47 -3.03
C LEU A 56 4.49 -3.24 -4.49
N THR A 57 5.43 -3.37 -5.44
CA THR A 57 5.11 -3.25 -6.87
C THR A 57 4.21 -4.38 -7.35
N VAL A 58 4.46 -5.62 -6.90
CA VAL A 58 3.58 -6.76 -7.23
C VAL A 58 2.23 -6.62 -6.53
N LEU A 59 2.23 -6.28 -5.24
CA LEU A 59 1.02 -6.11 -4.43
C LEU A 59 0.08 -5.04 -5.03
N ASP A 60 0.66 -3.94 -5.48
CA ASP A 60 -0.02 -2.88 -6.20
C ASP A 60 -0.59 -3.33 -7.56
N ALA A 61 0.14 -4.17 -8.29
CA ALA A 61 -0.37 -4.75 -9.54
C ALA A 61 -1.59 -5.67 -9.30
N VAL A 62 -1.53 -6.53 -8.27
CA VAL A 62 -2.64 -7.43 -7.94
C VAL A 62 -3.84 -6.69 -7.32
N CYS A 63 -3.62 -5.62 -6.56
CA CYS A 63 -4.71 -4.73 -6.10
C CYS A 63 -5.42 -3.98 -7.25
N GLY A 64 -4.88 -4.06 -8.47
CA GLY A 64 -5.56 -3.61 -9.68
C GLY A 64 -6.74 -4.47 -10.14
N CYS A 65 -7.17 -5.48 -9.38
CA CYS A 65 -8.40 -6.26 -9.56
C CYS A 65 -9.18 -6.35 -8.23
N ALA A 66 -10.45 -6.76 -8.27
CA ALA A 66 -11.31 -6.77 -7.09
C ALA A 66 -10.88 -7.86 -6.08
N GLU A 67 -10.50 -9.00 -6.61
CA GLU A 67 -10.01 -10.19 -5.90
C GLU A 67 -8.76 -9.83 -5.09
N GLY A 68 -7.78 -9.15 -5.71
CA GLY A 68 -6.56 -8.76 -5.02
C GLY A 68 -6.80 -7.75 -3.90
N ARG A 69 -7.78 -6.85 -4.05
CA ARG A 69 -8.17 -5.92 -2.96
C ARG A 69 -8.89 -6.66 -1.83
N SER A 70 -9.77 -7.60 -2.18
CA SER A 70 -10.48 -8.43 -1.20
C SER A 70 -9.49 -9.23 -0.36
N GLU A 71 -8.52 -9.90 -0.99
CA GLU A 71 -7.47 -10.66 -0.31
C GLU A 71 -6.56 -9.79 0.56
N LEU A 72 -6.27 -8.56 0.13
CA LEU A 72 -5.49 -7.64 0.95
C LEU A 72 -6.24 -7.22 2.23
N LEU A 73 -7.56 -7.01 2.11
CA LEU A 73 -8.41 -6.60 3.23
C LEU A 73 -8.79 -7.77 4.15
N SER A 74 -8.81 -9.01 3.64
CA SER A 74 -9.03 -10.21 4.47
C SER A 74 -7.81 -10.56 5.32
N HIS A 75 -6.61 -10.15 4.89
CA HIS A 75 -5.39 -10.36 5.65
C HIS A 75 -5.27 -9.38 6.83
N GLY A 76 -5.19 -9.90 8.07
CA GLY A 76 -5.19 -9.08 9.29
C GLY A 76 -4.05 -8.04 9.41
N ALA A 77 -2.97 -8.21 8.65
CA ALA A 77 -1.86 -7.25 8.58
C ALA A 77 -1.85 -6.37 7.31
N GLY A 78 -2.78 -6.54 6.37
CA GLY A 78 -2.72 -5.95 5.03
C GLY A 78 -2.66 -4.42 5.03
N LEU A 79 -3.63 -3.76 5.67
CA LEU A 79 -3.66 -2.30 5.80
C LEU A 79 -2.49 -1.78 6.63
N ALA A 80 -2.18 -2.45 7.75
CA ALA A 80 -1.12 -2.07 8.65
C ALA A 80 0.26 -2.08 7.97
N ILE A 81 0.59 -3.15 7.22
CA ILE A 81 1.91 -3.25 6.59
C ILE A 81 2.05 -2.28 5.42
N VAL A 82 1.01 -2.10 4.59
CA VAL A 82 1.07 -1.17 3.46
C VAL A 82 1.23 0.26 3.96
N SER A 83 0.43 0.67 4.95
CA SER A 83 0.53 2.00 5.52
C SER A 83 1.86 2.24 6.24
N LYS A 84 2.44 1.22 6.89
CA LYS A 84 3.76 1.29 7.54
C LYS A 84 4.90 1.60 6.57
N LYS A 85 4.81 1.21 5.30
CA LYS A 85 5.90 1.42 4.32
C LYS A 85 5.94 2.84 3.74
N ILE A 86 4.89 3.63 3.90
CA ILE A 86 4.83 5.04 3.47
C ILE A 86 5.90 5.85 4.22
N LEU A 87 6.76 6.56 3.47
CA LEU A 87 7.87 7.39 3.96
C LEU A 87 8.93 6.66 4.79
N ARG A 88 8.88 5.32 4.90
CA ARG A 88 9.82 4.54 5.72
C ARG A 88 10.83 3.71 4.94
N VAL A 89 10.69 3.64 3.62
CA VAL A 89 11.54 2.78 2.76
C VAL A 89 12.16 3.56 1.61
N SER A 90 11.33 4.10 0.72
CA SER A 90 11.75 4.89 -0.42
C SER A 90 10.58 5.66 -1.03
N GLN A 91 10.86 6.57 -1.96
CA GLN A 91 9.82 7.25 -2.75
C GLN A 91 9.00 6.26 -3.58
N VAL A 92 9.65 5.24 -4.18
CA VAL A 92 8.96 4.19 -4.95
C VAL A 92 8.02 3.40 -4.05
N ALA A 93 8.50 2.94 -2.89
CA ALA A 93 7.66 2.22 -1.93
C ALA A 93 6.46 3.07 -1.46
N SER A 94 6.69 4.36 -1.22
CA SER A 94 5.63 5.30 -0.81
C SER A 94 4.60 5.50 -1.92
N GLU A 95 5.04 5.66 -3.17
CA GLU A 95 4.14 5.74 -4.32
C GLU A 95 3.23 4.50 -4.41
N ARG A 96 3.83 3.31 -4.35
CA ARG A 96 3.10 2.04 -4.45
C ARG A 96 2.10 1.87 -3.30
N ALA A 97 2.52 2.15 -2.08
CA ALA A 97 1.66 2.07 -0.90
C ALA A 97 0.47 3.04 -1.00
N VAL A 98 0.71 4.31 -1.37
CA VAL A 98 -0.37 5.30 -1.56
C VAL A 98 -1.32 4.87 -2.67
N ARG A 99 -0.81 4.27 -3.76
CA ARG A 99 -1.64 3.78 -4.86
C ARG A 99 -2.54 2.61 -4.44
N ILE A 100 -2.02 1.66 -3.65
CA ILE A 100 -2.80 0.57 -3.05
C ILE A 100 -3.90 1.14 -2.16
N LEU A 101 -3.55 2.02 -1.21
CA LEU A 101 -4.52 2.61 -0.27
C LEU A 101 -5.62 3.40 -0.99
N LEU A 102 -5.26 4.17 -2.02
CA LEU A 102 -6.25 4.87 -2.84
C LEU A 102 -7.17 3.89 -3.58
N SER A 103 -6.63 2.81 -4.14
CA SER A 103 -7.43 1.82 -4.88
C SER A 103 -8.46 1.13 -4.00
N ILE A 104 -8.08 0.66 -2.80
CA ILE A 104 -9.04 0.06 -1.85
C ILE A 104 -10.04 1.09 -1.32
N SER A 105 -9.60 2.33 -1.09
CA SER A 105 -10.46 3.40 -0.59
C SER A 105 -11.48 3.90 -1.61
N LYS A 106 -11.23 3.70 -2.91
CA LYS A 106 -12.20 4.01 -3.98
C LYS A 106 -13.22 2.89 -4.19
N SER A 107 -12.83 1.63 -4.03
CA SER A 107 -13.64 0.50 -4.47
C SER A 107 -14.25 -0.33 -3.34
N CYS A 108 -13.70 -0.26 -2.13
CA CYS A 108 -14.01 -1.18 -1.03
C CYS A 108 -14.16 -0.43 0.31
N ALA A 109 -14.40 0.88 0.30
CA ALA A 109 -14.44 1.67 1.52
C ALA A 109 -15.62 1.29 2.42
N THR A 110 -15.31 0.84 3.63
CA THR A 110 -16.25 0.66 4.74
C THR A 110 -15.87 1.58 5.89
N ILE A 111 -16.84 1.94 6.75
CA ILE A 111 -16.57 2.80 7.91
C ILE A 111 -15.48 2.18 8.80
N ASN A 112 -15.54 0.86 9.04
CA ASN A 112 -14.55 0.14 9.85
C ASN A 112 -13.14 0.25 9.27
N MET A 113 -12.99 0.06 7.95
CA MET A 113 -11.71 0.22 7.26
C MET A 113 -11.16 1.65 7.40
N LEU A 114 -12.03 2.66 7.25
CA LEU A 114 -11.62 4.07 7.38
C LEU A 114 -11.21 4.44 8.80
N GLN A 115 -11.86 3.86 9.81
CA GLN A 115 -11.48 4.00 11.22
C GLN A 115 -10.15 3.28 11.50
N GLU A 116 -9.95 2.07 10.96
CA GLU A 116 -8.68 1.36 11.07
C GLU A 116 -7.54 2.17 10.45
N MET A 117 -7.72 2.72 9.24
CA MET A 117 -6.74 3.58 8.59
C MET A 117 -6.39 4.82 9.43
N LEU A 118 -7.38 5.36 10.15
CA LEU A 118 -7.16 6.46 11.07
C LEU A 118 -6.30 6.04 12.27
N GLN A 119 -6.59 4.90 12.90
CA GLN A 119 -5.82 4.34 14.02
C GLN A 119 -4.39 3.96 13.61
N LEU A 120 -4.22 3.45 12.40
CA LEU A 120 -2.92 3.19 11.78
C LEU A 120 -2.16 4.47 11.43
N GLY A 121 -2.75 5.65 11.61
CA GLY A 121 -2.15 6.94 11.31
C GLY A 121 -1.90 7.16 9.82
N VAL A 122 -2.77 6.63 8.95
CA VAL A 122 -2.67 6.82 7.49
C VAL A 122 -2.83 8.30 7.16
N VAL A 123 -3.80 8.97 7.77
CA VAL A 123 -4.10 10.39 7.48
C VAL A 123 -2.88 11.28 7.73
N ALA A 124 -2.22 11.10 8.88
CA ALA A 124 -0.99 11.82 9.20
C ALA A 124 0.12 11.56 8.17
N LYS A 125 0.32 10.30 7.76
CA LYS A 125 1.30 9.94 6.73
C LYS A 125 0.99 10.58 5.37
N LEU A 126 -0.28 10.66 4.98
CA LEU A 126 -0.69 11.31 3.73
C LEU A 126 -0.45 12.83 3.79
N CYS A 127 -0.75 13.49 4.91
CA CYS A 127 -0.41 14.91 5.10
C CYS A 127 1.11 15.13 4.98
N LEU A 128 1.93 14.27 5.59
CA LEU A 128 3.39 14.34 5.46
C LEU A 128 3.86 14.11 4.01
N VAL A 129 3.22 13.22 3.25
CA VAL A 129 3.51 13.04 1.80
C VAL A 129 3.29 14.35 1.03
N LEU A 130 2.29 15.16 1.40
CA LEU A 130 2.05 16.46 0.76
C LEU A 130 3.15 17.48 1.08
N GLN A 131 3.66 17.46 2.32
CA GLN A 131 4.67 18.40 2.81
C GLN A 131 6.09 18.07 2.33
N LEU A 132 6.46 16.80 2.27
CA LEU A 132 7.81 16.36 1.93
C LEU A 132 8.05 16.34 0.41
N ASP A 133 9.31 16.22 0.00
CA ASP A 133 9.67 16.09 -1.43
C ASP A 133 9.34 14.68 -1.96
N CYS A 134 8.04 14.46 -2.20
CA CYS A 134 7.49 13.29 -2.88
C CYS A 134 7.09 13.64 -4.30
N GLY A 135 7.20 12.67 -5.22
CA GLY A 135 6.83 12.89 -6.62
C GLY A 135 5.39 13.41 -6.80
N TYR A 136 5.20 14.30 -7.77
CA TYR A 136 3.93 15.00 -8.04
C TYR A 136 2.71 14.05 -8.06
N LYS A 137 2.81 12.94 -8.80
CA LYS A 137 1.72 11.94 -8.91
C LYS A 137 1.36 11.31 -7.56
N THR A 138 2.34 11.13 -6.68
CA THR A 138 2.11 10.57 -5.33
C THR A 138 1.40 11.59 -4.46
N LYS A 139 1.79 12.86 -4.52
CA LYS A 139 1.10 13.95 -3.81
C LYS A 139 -0.35 14.10 -4.27
N GLU A 140 -0.59 14.05 -5.58
CA GLU A 140 -1.95 14.13 -6.12
C GLU A 140 -2.84 12.98 -5.64
N ARG A 141 -2.32 11.74 -5.62
CA ARG A 141 -3.06 10.58 -5.07
C ARG A 141 -3.32 10.70 -3.57
N ALA A 142 -2.34 11.21 -2.81
CA ALA A 142 -2.52 11.45 -1.38
C ALA A 142 -3.60 12.52 -1.13
N ARG A 143 -3.59 13.59 -1.92
CA ARG A 143 -4.61 14.65 -1.90
C ARG A 143 -5.99 14.09 -2.22
N GLU A 144 -6.09 13.30 -3.27
CA GLU A 144 -7.34 12.65 -3.67
C GLU A 144 -7.89 11.76 -2.56
N LEU A 145 -7.04 10.92 -1.93
CA LEU A 145 -7.44 10.05 -0.84
C LEU A 145 -7.98 10.85 0.37
N LEU A 146 -7.29 11.92 0.75
CA LEU A 146 -7.71 12.81 1.85
C LEU A 146 -9.05 13.49 1.57
N LYS A 147 -9.27 13.94 0.32
CA LYS A 147 -10.55 14.54 -0.10
C LYS A 147 -11.69 13.53 -0.10
N LEU A 148 -11.43 12.31 -0.61
CA LEU A 148 -12.44 11.26 -0.76
C LEU A 148 -13.13 10.92 0.58
N HIS A 149 -12.37 10.91 1.67
CA HIS A 149 -12.86 10.51 3.00
C HIS A 149 -12.82 11.65 4.04
N ALA A 150 -12.83 12.90 3.59
CA ALA A 150 -12.73 14.09 4.46
C ALA A 150 -13.80 14.14 5.56
N LYS A 151 -15.02 13.68 5.26
CA LYS A 151 -16.12 13.63 6.24
C LYS A 151 -15.80 12.77 7.46
N VAL A 152 -15.01 11.71 7.29
CA VAL A 152 -14.64 10.77 8.35
C VAL A 152 -13.37 11.23 9.06
N TRP A 153 -12.42 11.81 8.32
CA TRP A 153 -11.09 12.09 8.86
C TRP A 153 -10.87 13.53 9.36
N LYS A 154 -11.45 14.55 8.72
CA LYS A 154 -11.03 15.96 8.89
C LYS A 154 -11.06 16.50 10.33
N ASN A 155 -11.95 15.97 11.18
CA ASN A 155 -12.09 16.42 12.57
C ASN A 155 -11.69 15.32 13.58
N SER A 156 -10.94 14.33 13.13
CA SER A 156 -10.54 13.24 14.01
C SER A 156 -9.48 13.69 15.02
N PRO A 157 -9.64 13.34 16.31
CA PRO A 157 -8.64 13.63 17.34
C PRO A 157 -7.33 12.85 17.12
N CYS A 158 -7.32 11.83 16.27
CA CYS A 158 -6.12 11.05 15.95
C CYS A 158 -5.16 11.78 14.98
N ILE A 159 -5.54 12.96 14.47
CA ILE A 159 -4.71 13.75 13.56
C ILE A 159 -4.00 14.85 14.36
N PRO A 160 -2.66 14.89 14.33
CA PRO A 160 -1.90 15.99 14.93
C PRO A 160 -2.34 17.36 14.41
N THR A 161 -2.49 18.33 15.31
CA THR A 161 -3.05 19.66 14.99
C THR A 161 -2.24 20.40 13.91
N ASN A 162 -0.92 20.22 13.90
CA ASN A 162 -0.03 20.80 12.89
C ASN A 162 -0.24 20.25 11.48
N LEU A 163 -0.93 19.12 11.31
CA LEU A 163 -1.21 18.52 10.01
C LEU A 163 -2.55 18.98 9.41
N PHE A 164 -3.42 19.66 10.18
CA PHE A 164 -4.69 20.18 9.65
C PHE A 164 -4.46 21.23 8.55
N SER A 165 -3.39 22.02 8.62
CA SER A 165 -3.02 22.99 7.58
C SER A 165 -2.69 22.34 6.23
N SER A 166 -2.35 21.05 6.24
CA SER A 166 -2.02 20.27 5.04
C SER A 166 -3.21 19.51 4.47
N TYR A 167 -4.35 19.54 5.17
CA TYR A 167 -5.57 18.96 4.66
C TYR A 167 -6.01 19.75 3.42
N PRO A 168 -6.27 19.10 2.28
CA PRO A 168 -6.70 19.82 1.11
C PRO A 168 -8.06 20.49 1.34
N ALA A 169 -8.17 21.74 0.89
CA ALA A 169 -9.44 22.45 0.78
C ALA A 169 -10.41 21.74 -0.17
#